data_AF-A0A1D2WF06-F1
#
_entry.id   AF-A0A1D2WF06-F1
#
_cell.length_a   1.000
_cell.length_b   1.000
_cell.length_c   1.000
_cell.angle_alpha   90.00
_cell.angle_beta   90.00
_cell.angle_gamma   90.00
#
_symmetry.space_group_name_H-M   'P 1'
#
loop_
_entity.id
_entity.type
_entity.pdbx_description
1 polymer ?
#
loop_
_entity_poly.entity_id
_entity_poly.type
_entity_poly.pdbx_seq_one_letter_code
_entity_poly.pdbx_strand_id
1 'polypeptide(L)'
;MLIELITLLILILIAIIGLKLLIENGDTILKIITHLAMGWITLVIVNIIPGIHIPINLITILISGFGGILGTILLVLLSIIF
;
A
#
# COMPACT_ATOMS: atom_id res chain seq x y z
N MET A 1 -1.06 -29.80 -34.04
CA MET A 1 -1.80 -28.65 -34.63
C MET A 1 -3.09 -28.28 -33.91
N LEU A 2 -4.17 -29.07 -33.95
CA LEU A 2 -5.47 -28.64 -33.35
C LEU A 2 -5.39 -28.49 -31.81
N ILE A 3 -4.73 -29.44 -31.14
CA ILE A 3 -4.55 -29.44 -29.68
C ILE A 3 -3.71 -28.23 -29.23
N GLU A 4 -2.60 -27.95 -29.92
CA GLU A 4 -1.73 -26.78 -29.67
C GLU A 4 -2.49 -25.46 -29.82
N LEU A 5 -3.37 -25.37 -30.84
CA LEU A 5 -4.21 -24.21 -31.07
C LEU A 5 -5.21 -23.99 -29.92
N ILE A 6 -5.82 -25.07 -29.43
CA ILE A 6 -6.74 -25.05 -28.28
C ILE A 6 -5.99 -24.67 -27.00
N THR A 7 -4.77 -25.19 -26.80
CA THR A 7 -3.96 -24.86 -25.62
C THR A 7 -3.57 -23.39 -25.61
N LEU A 8 -3.15 -22.85 -26.77
CA LEU A 8 -2.82 -21.45 -26.94
C LEU A 8 -4.03 -20.54 -26.67
N LEU A 9 -5.21 -20.92 -27.17
CA LEU A 9 -6.45 -20.16 -26.95
C LEU A 9 -6.83 -20.09 -25.47
N ILE A 10 -6.70 -21.19 -24.74
CA ILE A 10 -6.95 -21.25 -23.29
C ILE A 10 -5.95 -20.36 -22.53
N LEU A 11 -4.68 -20.40 -22.91
CA LEU A 11 -3.63 -19.59 -22.29
C LEU A 11 -3.87 -18.08 -22.50
N ILE A 12 -4.26 -17.69 -23.72
CA ILE A 12 -4.63 -16.32 -24.05
C ILE A 12 -5.86 -15.89 -23.24
N LEU A 13 -6.87 -16.75 -23.09
CA LEU A 13 -8.06 -16.46 -22.30
C LEU A 13 -7.73 -16.23 -20.81
N ILE A 14 -6.89 -17.09 -20.23
CA ILE A 14 -6.42 -16.95 -18.84
C ILE A 14 -5.63 -15.64 -18.68
N ALA A 15 -4.74 -15.32 -19.63
CA ALA A 15 -3.96 -14.10 -19.61
C ALA A 15 -4.85 -12.85 -19.69
N ILE A 16 -5.87 -12.84 -20.55
CA ILE A 16 -6.82 -11.73 -20.68
C ILE A 16 -7.64 -11.56 -19.38
N ILE A 17 -8.13 -12.66 -18.79
CA ILE A 17 -8.88 -12.62 -17.52
C ILE A 17 -7.98 -12.10 -16.39
N GLY A 18 -6.75 -12.61 -16.29
CA GLY A 18 -5.77 -12.17 -15.31
C GLY A 18 -5.44 -10.68 -15.45
N LEU A 19 -5.23 -10.21 -16.67
CA LEU A 19 -4.94 -8.81 -16.96
C LEU A 19 -6.14 -7.91 -16.68
N LYS A 20 -7.36 -8.36 -17.01
CA LYS A 20 -8.61 -7.65 -16.71
C LYS A 20 -8.80 -7.46 -15.21
N LEU A 21 -8.58 -8.50 -14.40
CA LEU A 21 -8.64 -8.40 -12.93
C LEU A 21 -7.58 -7.45 -12.37
N LEU A 22 -6.38 -7.45 -12.95
CA LEU A 22 -5.29 -6.54 -12.59
C LEU A 22 -5.62 -5.08 -12.89
N ILE A 23 -6.27 -4.82 -14.03
CA ILE A 23 -6.67 -3.47 -14.45
C ILE A 23 -7.90 -2.99 -13.66
N GLU A 24 -8.91 -3.85 -13.47
CA GLU A 24 -10.14 -3.52 -12.73
C GLU A 24 -9.87 -3.20 -11.25
N ASN A 25 -8.89 -3.86 -10.64
CA ASN A 25 -8.51 -3.62 -9.23
C ASN A 25 -7.23 -2.78 -9.08
N GLY A 26 -6.58 -2.41 -10.20
CA GLY A 26 -5.34 -1.64 -10.19
C GLY A 26 -5.50 -0.30 -9.48
N ASP A 27 -6.68 0.30 -9.61
CA ASP A 27 -7.07 1.53 -8.94
C ASP A 27 -7.04 1.40 -7.41
N THR A 28 -7.48 0.27 -6.87
CA THR A 28 -7.52 -0.01 -5.42
C THR A 28 -6.12 -0.32 -4.89
N ILE A 29 -5.36 -1.16 -5.58
CA ILE A 29 -3.98 -1.50 -5.17
C ILE A 29 -3.10 -0.25 -5.21
N LEU A 30 -3.22 0.58 -6.26
CA LEU A 30 -2.49 1.83 -6.38
C LEU A 30 -2.90 2.83 -5.28
N LYS A 31 -4.19 2.90 -4.93
CA LYS A 31 -4.68 3.71 -3.79
C LYS A 31 -4.07 3.25 -2.46
N ILE A 32 -3.98 1.94 -2.24
CA ILE A 32 -3.37 1.39 -1.02
C ILE A 32 -1.88 1.73 -0.97
N ILE A 33 -1.15 1.52 -2.06
CA ILE A 33 0.29 1.83 -2.14
C ILE A 33 0.54 3.33 -1.91
N THR A 34 -0.27 4.21 -2.49
CA THR A 34 -0.14 5.66 -2.30
C THR A 34 -0.44 6.10 -0.87
N HIS A 35 -1.45 5.51 -0.20
CA HIS A 35 -1.71 5.76 1.22
C HIS A 35 -0.54 5.31 2.09
N LEU A 36 0.00 4.11 1.85
CA LEU A 36 1.16 3.59 2.58
C LEU A 36 2.40 4.47 2.36
N ALA A 37 2.67 4.88 1.12
CA ALA A 37 3.78 5.77 0.80
C ALA A 37 3.63 7.12 1.52
N MET A 38 2.42 7.70 1.52
CA MET A 38 2.15 8.95 2.22
C MET A 38 2.31 8.82 3.73
N GLY A 39 1.85 7.70 4.32
CA GLY A 39 2.04 7.41 5.74
C GLY A 39 3.52 7.27 6.11
N TRP A 40 4.28 6.55 5.30
CA TRP A 40 5.73 6.44 5.48
C TRP A 40 6.42 7.81 5.41
N ILE A 41 6.12 8.63 4.39
CA ILE A 41 6.68 9.98 4.26
C ILE A 41 6.37 10.83 5.51
N THR A 42 5.11 10.81 5.96
CA THR A 42 4.68 11.63 7.10
C THR A 42 5.38 11.19 8.38
N LEU A 43 5.56 9.88 8.60
CA LEU A 43 6.32 9.35 9.73
C LEU A 43 7.80 9.74 9.68
N VAL A 44 8.42 9.71 8.50
CA VAL A 44 9.82 10.15 8.34
C VAL A 44 9.94 11.63 8.71
N ILE A 45 9.05 12.48 8.21
CA ILE A 45 9.06 13.92 8.52
C ILE A 45 8.93 14.17 10.02
N VAL A 46 8.00 13.49 10.67
CA VAL A 46 7.76 13.65 12.10
C VAL A 46 8.93 13.17 12.96
N ASN A 47 9.61 12.10 12.55
CA ASN A 47 10.81 11.60 13.24
C ASN A 47 12.05 12.51 13.09
N ILE A 48 12.00 13.55 12.26
CA ILE A 48 13.06 14.58 12.22
C ILE A 48 12.93 15.53 13.42
N ILE A 49 11.75 15.63 14.02
CA ILE A 49 11.50 16.54 15.14
C ILE A 49 12.22 16.01 16.39
N PRO A 50 13.07 16.81 17.05
CA PRO A 50 13.78 16.39 18.25
C PRO A 50 12.79 15.96 19.36
N GLY A 51 13.03 14.79 19.94
CA GLY A 51 12.20 14.24 21.02
C GLY A 51 11.02 13.38 20.55
N ILE A 52 10.78 13.26 19.25
CA ILE A 52 9.76 12.34 18.70
C ILE A 52 10.45 11.13 18.08
N HIS A 53 10.12 9.93 18.58
CA HIS A 53 10.63 8.67 18.05
C HIS A 53 9.48 7.69 17.82
N ILE A 54 9.04 7.58 16.57
CA ILE A 54 7.99 6.63 16.17
C ILE A 54 8.66 5.54 15.33
N PRO A 55 8.60 4.26 15.74
CA PRO A 55 9.21 3.18 14.98
C PRO A 55 8.56 3.06 13.60
N ILE A 56 9.36 3.08 12.53
CA ILE A 56 8.88 2.98 11.15
C ILE A 56 8.75 1.50 10.79
N ASN A 57 7.56 0.92 11.03
CA ASN A 57 7.23 -0.46 10.69
C ASN A 57 5.89 -0.50 9.96
N LEU A 58 5.47 -1.68 9.49
CA LEU A 58 4.26 -1.80 8.70
C LEU A 58 3.01 -1.30 9.45
N ILE A 59 2.92 -1.52 10.77
CA ILE A 59 1.77 -1.12 11.59
C ILE A 59 1.68 0.40 11.69
N THR A 60 2.78 1.08 12.01
CA THR A 60 2.78 2.55 12.10
C THR A 60 2.55 3.20 10.75
N ILE A 61 3.12 2.64 9.67
CA ILE A 61 2.87 3.08 8.29
C ILE A 61 1.40 2.90 7.92
N LEU A 62 0.76 1.80 8.33
CA LEU A 62 -0.67 1.59 8.10
C LEU A 62 -1.52 2.62 8.83
N ILE A 63 -1.25 2.87 10.11
CA ILE A 63 -1.98 3.84 10.93
C ILE A 63 -1.81 5.26 10.37
N SER A 64 -0.59 5.66 10.02
CA SER A 64 -0.30 6.97 9.42
C SER A 64 -0.81 7.08 7.98
N GLY A 65 -0.72 6.01 7.19
CA GLY A 65 -1.10 6.01 5.78
C GLY A 65 -2.59 6.03 5.55
N PHE A 66 -3.36 5.23 6.30
CA PHE A 66 -4.81 5.22 6.22
C PHE A 66 -5.47 6.26 7.13
N GLY A 67 -4.87 6.56 8.29
CA GLY A 67 -5.34 7.62 9.19
C GLY A 67 -4.87 9.02 8.81
N GLY A 68 -3.98 9.15 7.84
CA GLY A 68 -3.39 10.41 7.37
C GLY A 68 -2.71 11.20 8.49
N ILE A 69 -2.95 12.51 8.48
CA ILE A 69 -2.42 13.44 9.49
C ILE A 69 -2.93 13.08 10.88
N LEU A 70 -4.20 12.71 11.03
CA LEU A 70 -4.78 12.35 12.35
C LEU A 70 -4.15 11.08 12.92
N GLY A 71 -3.97 10.05 12.08
CA GLY A 71 -3.27 8.83 12.46
C GLY A 71 -1.83 9.12 12.88
N THR A 72 -1.17 10.04 12.19
CA THR A 72 0.20 10.46 12.54
C THR A 72 0.25 11.24 13.85
N ILE A 73 -0.68 12.18 14.09
CA ILE A 73 -0.80 12.91 15.36
C ILE A 73 -1.03 11.95 16.51
N LEU A 74 -1.88 10.93 16.33
CA LEU A 74 -2.10 9.91 17.34
C LEU A 74 -0.79 9.18 17.70
N LEU A 75 -0.01 8.79 16.70
CA LEU A 75 1.29 8.13 16.91
C LEU A 75 2.31 9.05 17.60
N VAL A 76 2.30 10.35 17.27
CA VAL A 76 3.12 11.36 17.98
C VAL A 76 2.74 11.43 19.45
N LEU A 77 1.45 11.58 19.76
CA LEU A 77 0.98 11.63 21.13
C LEU A 77 1.38 10.35 21.89
N LEU A 78 1.23 9.19 21.25
CA LEU A 78 1.62 7.91 21.85
C LEU A 78 3.12 7.87 22.15
N SER A 79 3.97 8.37 21.24
CA SER A 79 5.44 8.41 21.41
C SER A 79 5.94 9.38 22.47
N ILE A 80 5.10 10.32 22.92
CA ILE A 80 5.44 11.27 23.99
C ILE A 80 4.99 10.72 25.35
N ILE A 81 3.92 9.91 25.36
CA ILE A 81 3.34 9.34 26.59
C ILE A 81 4.10 8.08 27.04
N PHE A 82 4.58 7.28 26.09
CA PHE A 82 5.28 6.00 26.32
C PHE A 82 6.70 6.04 25.80
#